data_AF-A0A2E4VBJ1-F1
#
_entry.id   AF-A0A2E4VBJ1-F1
#
_cell.length_a   1.000
_cell.length_b   1.000
_cell.length_c   1.000
_cell.angle_alpha   90.00
_cell.angle_beta   90.00
_cell.angle_gamma   90.00
#
_symmetry.space_group_name_H-M   'P 1'
#
loop_
_entity.id
_entity.type
_entity.pdbx_description
1 polymer ?
#
loop_
_entity_poly.entity_id
_entity_poly.type
_entity_poly.pdbx_seq_one_letter_code
_entity_poly.pdbx_strand_id
1 'polypeptide(L)'
;MRIIGIILLTTTTQVVSGQLKIYILAGQSNMQGHAHIRTLDHMRMDPNSASILGSFRNPDGTSTVCEKVWISAIDTEKVEDERYGKLTVGYGASGLSTKIGPELAFGIYVQKYVNRPVLLIKTSWGGKSLHTDFRPPSAGPYKFNEKQLKKLRSQGDSIRQIQTDKNQKTGKYYHLMIKHIEKVLKNIKRIYPAYDIMSGYELSGFIWFQGWNDMVDQSTYPDRGKPGGYDEYTNTLNHFIRDVRRDLQVPNLPFIIGVMGVGGPVDKYGTDQKRYADIHRGFRQSMSAPALVPEFKGNVKVVLTEKYWDSQLAELSLRMNKIKENLKRLRKEKN
;
A
#
# COMPACT_ATOMS: atom_id res chain seq x y z
N MET A 1 -18.32 -57.86 -18.19
CA MET A 1 -17.87 -56.89 -17.17
C MET A 1 -16.79 -56.00 -17.78
N ARG A 2 -17.08 -54.73 -18.06
CA ARG A 2 -16.07 -53.74 -18.48
C ARG A 2 -15.46 -53.13 -17.21
N ILE A 3 -14.20 -53.42 -16.95
CA ILE A 3 -13.44 -52.79 -15.87
C ILE A 3 -13.06 -51.38 -16.37
N ILE A 4 -13.73 -50.36 -15.83
CA ILE A 4 -13.36 -48.96 -16.02
C ILE A 4 -12.19 -48.69 -15.06
N GLY A 5 -10.97 -48.64 -15.59
CA GLY A 5 -9.80 -48.24 -14.82
C GLY A 5 -9.86 -46.74 -14.52
N ILE A 6 -10.05 -46.40 -13.25
CA ILE A 6 -9.91 -45.03 -12.75
C ILE A 6 -8.40 -44.74 -12.69
N ILE A 7 -7.91 -43.94 -13.65
CA ILE A 7 -6.55 -43.40 -13.61
C ILE A 7 -6.56 -42.26 -12.58
N LEU A 8 -6.08 -42.55 -11.38
CA LEU A 8 -5.83 -41.55 -10.34
C LEU A 8 -4.54 -40.80 -10.70
N LEU A 9 -4.65 -39.67 -11.42
CA LEU A 9 -3.54 -38.75 -11.66
C LEU A 9 -3.17 -38.05 -10.33
N THR A 10 -2.27 -38.67 -9.56
CA THR A 10 -1.65 -38.01 -8.41
C THR A 10 -0.68 -36.95 -8.93
N THR A 11 -1.06 -35.67 -8.87
CA THR A 11 -0.14 -34.56 -9.14
C THR A 11 0.83 -34.44 -7.97
N THR A 12 2.03 -34.99 -8.13
CA THR A 12 3.13 -34.79 -7.18
C THR A 12 3.58 -33.34 -7.25
N THR A 13 3.20 -32.54 -6.24
CA THR A 13 3.69 -31.17 -6.11
C THR A 13 5.18 -31.23 -5.75
N GLN A 14 6.06 -30.95 -6.71
CA GLN A 14 7.50 -30.85 -6.45
C GLN A 14 7.76 -29.69 -5.47
N VAL A 15 8.46 -30.00 -4.38
CA VAL A 15 8.87 -29.04 -3.36
C VAL A 15 9.92 -28.10 -3.96
N VAL A 16 9.75 -26.79 -3.76
CA VAL A 16 10.74 -25.79 -4.23
C VAL A 16 11.89 -25.72 -3.23
N SER A 17 13.12 -25.82 -3.73
CA SER A 17 14.34 -25.74 -2.90
C SER A 17 14.65 -24.32 -2.43
N GLY A 18 15.08 -24.19 -1.18
CA GLY A 18 15.58 -22.95 -0.58
C GLY A 18 14.60 -22.26 0.35
N GLN A 19 15.15 -21.55 1.34
CA GLN A 19 14.37 -20.80 2.33
C GLN A 19 13.41 -19.81 1.66
N LEU A 20 12.14 -19.84 2.06
CA LEU A 20 11.10 -18.97 1.54
C LEU A 20 11.32 -17.52 1.97
N LYS A 21 11.36 -16.60 1.01
CA LYS A 21 11.45 -15.16 1.28
C LYS A 21 10.05 -14.56 1.35
N ILE A 22 9.71 -13.94 2.48
CA ILE A 22 8.39 -13.36 2.71
C ILE A 22 8.47 -11.84 2.72
N TYR A 23 7.62 -11.18 1.95
CA TYR A 23 7.50 -9.72 1.95
C TYR A 23 6.10 -9.29 2.34
N ILE A 24 6.01 -8.33 3.25
CA ILE A 24 4.73 -7.80 3.73
C ILE A 24 4.44 -6.50 2.99
N LEU A 25 3.24 -6.38 2.42
CA LEU A 25 2.77 -5.22 1.68
C LEU A 25 1.59 -4.61 2.42
N ALA A 26 1.78 -3.47 3.07
CA ALA A 26 0.77 -2.86 3.93
C ALA A 26 0.53 -1.38 3.60
N GLY A 27 -0.70 -0.92 3.86
CA GLY A 27 -1.05 0.48 3.70
C GLY A 27 -2.50 0.69 3.31
N GLN A 28 -2.75 1.71 2.49
CA GLN A 28 -4.11 2.14 2.13
C GLN A 28 -4.49 1.80 0.68
N SER A 29 -5.44 2.53 0.08
CA SER A 29 -5.93 2.36 -1.30
C SER A 29 -4.84 2.25 -2.39
N ASN A 30 -3.73 2.98 -2.29
CA ASN A 30 -2.64 2.87 -3.26
C ASN A 30 -1.88 1.54 -3.13
N MET A 31 -1.70 1.01 -1.91
CA MET A 31 -1.20 -0.34 -1.68
C MET A 31 -2.22 -1.39 -2.11
N GLN A 32 -3.52 -1.17 -1.83
CA GLN A 32 -4.60 -2.04 -2.31
C GLN A 32 -4.55 -2.19 -3.82
N GLY A 33 -4.26 -1.12 -4.56
CA GLY A 33 -4.18 -1.16 -6.01
C GLY A 33 -5.52 -0.91 -6.68
N HIS A 34 -5.68 0.28 -7.24
CA HIS A 34 -6.89 0.69 -7.95
C HIS A 34 -6.68 0.82 -9.47
N ALA A 35 -5.46 0.58 -9.95
CA ALA A 35 -5.18 0.59 -11.38
C ALA A 35 -5.88 -0.60 -12.04
N HIS A 36 -6.46 -0.36 -13.22
CA HIS A 36 -7.12 -1.41 -14.00
C HIS A 36 -6.08 -2.10 -14.91
N ILE A 37 -6.18 -3.42 -15.15
CA ILE A 37 -5.26 -4.18 -15.98
C ILE A 37 -5.11 -3.62 -17.40
N ARG A 38 -6.15 -2.98 -17.92
CA ARG A 38 -6.14 -2.28 -19.22
C ARG A 38 -5.10 -1.15 -19.29
N THR A 39 -4.69 -0.61 -18.14
CA THR A 39 -3.66 0.43 -18.07
C THR A 39 -2.26 -0.12 -18.37
N LEU A 40 -2.05 -1.44 -18.26
CA LEU A 40 -0.77 -2.06 -18.62
C LEU A 40 -0.48 -1.86 -20.12
N ASP A 41 -1.48 -2.03 -20.99
CA ASP A 41 -1.27 -1.91 -22.43
C ASP A 41 -0.95 -0.48 -22.86
N HIS A 42 -1.33 0.51 -22.03
CA HIS A 42 -0.98 1.91 -22.22
C HIS A 42 0.48 2.24 -21.86
N MET A 43 1.20 1.35 -21.16
CA MET A 43 2.63 1.52 -20.91
C MET A 43 3.45 1.61 -22.21
N ARG A 44 2.98 1.01 -23.30
CA ARG A 44 3.62 1.13 -24.63
C ARG A 44 3.71 2.57 -25.15
N MET A 45 2.87 3.46 -24.62
CA MET A 45 2.79 4.87 -25.03
C MET A 45 3.79 5.75 -24.27
N ASP A 46 4.33 5.28 -23.14
CA ASP A 46 5.33 5.99 -22.35
C ASP A 46 6.71 5.38 -22.60
N PRO A 47 7.68 6.13 -23.16
CA PRO A 47 9.03 5.64 -23.42
C PRO A 47 9.73 5.04 -22.18
N ASN A 48 9.38 5.49 -20.97
CA ASN A 48 10.01 5.01 -19.74
C ASN A 48 9.49 3.65 -19.28
N SER A 49 8.25 3.30 -19.64
CA SER A 49 7.59 2.06 -19.21
C SER A 49 7.35 1.06 -20.35
N ALA A 50 7.47 1.48 -21.61
CA ALA A 50 7.30 0.61 -22.77
C ALA A 50 8.23 -0.61 -22.75
N SER A 51 9.50 -0.42 -22.35
CA SER A 51 10.50 -1.50 -22.31
C SER A 51 10.19 -2.60 -21.30
N ILE A 52 9.40 -2.30 -20.27
CA ILE A 52 9.07 -3.24 -19.20
C ILE A 52 7.70 -3.90 -19.38
N LEU A 53 6.91 -3.51 -20.39
CA LEU A 53 5.58 -4.06 -20.67
C LEU A 53 5.61 -5.59 -20.83
N GLY A 54 6.61 -6.13 -21.52
CA GLY A 54 6.78 -7.58 -21.71
C GLY A 54 7.01 -8.36 -20.40
N SER A 55 7.22 -7.69 -19.27
CA SER A 55 7.25 -8.34 -17.95
C SER A 55 5.85 -8.54 -17.34
N PHE A 56 4.83 -7.84 -17.85
CA PHE A 56 3.44 -7.89 -17.37
C PHE A 56 2.51 -8.62 -18.35
N ARG A 57 2.88 -8.66 -19.63
CA ARG A 57 2.14 -9.28 -20.72
C ARG A 57 2.99 -10.34 -21.40
N ASN A 58 2.39 -11.52 -21.56
CA ASN A 58 2.96 -12.57 -22.39
C ASN A 58 2.80 -12.23 -23.89
N PRO A 59 3.56 -12.87 -24.79
CA PRO A 59 3.43 -12.64 -26.24
C PRO A 59 2.03 -12.88 -26.81
N ASP A 60 1.24 -13.76 -26.19
CA ASP A 60 -0.15 -14.05 -26.56
C ASP A 60 -1.17 -13.01 -26.03
N GLY A 61 -0.70 -11.97 -25.34
CA GLY A 61 -1.53 -10.91 -24.75
C GLY A 61 -2.10 -11.24 -23.37
N THR A 62 -1.89 -12.45 -22.84
CA THR A 62 -2.32 -12.82 -21.49
C THR A 62 -1.47 -12.14 -20.41
N SER A 63 -2.00 -12.08 -19.19
CA SER A 63 -1.24 -11.50 -18.06
C SER A 63 -0.20 -12.49 -17.55
N THR A 64 0.99 -11.99 -17.22
CA THR A 64 2.03 -12.81 -16.60
C THR A 64 1.55 -13.41 -15.28
N VAL A 65 1.88 -14.69 -15.08
CA VAL A 65 1.75 -15.41 -13.81
C VAL A 65 3.16 -15.65 -13.28
N CYS A 66 3.46 -15.20 -12.08
CA CYS A 66 4.78 -15.41 -11.47
C CYS A 66 4.94 -16.89 -11.10
N GLU A 67 6.05 -17.49 -11.49
CA GLU A 67 6.31 -18.91 -11.25
C GLU A 67 6.69 -19.19 -9.80
N LYS A 68 7.52 -18.31 -9.22
CA LYS A 68 8.13 -18.46 -7.89
C LYS A 68 7.50 -17.59 -6.82
N VAL A 69 6.42 -16.88 -7.15
CA VAL A 69 5.78 -15.91 -6.24
C VAL A 69 4.35 -16.30 -6.00
N TRP A 70 4.03 -16.54 -4.74
CA TRP A 70 2.66 -16.67 -4.26
C TRP A 70 2.28 -15.43 -3.46
N ILE A 71 0.98 -15.19 -3.33
CA ILE A 71 0.46 -14.09 -2.53
C ILE A 71 -0.70 -14.59 -1.69
N SER A 72 -0.77 -14.09 -0.46
CA SER A 72 -1.99 -13.99 0.32
C SER A 72 -2.33 -12.52 0.48
N ALA A 73 -3.55 -12.15 0.14
CA ALA A 73 -4.06 -10.80 0.26
C ALA A 73 -5.40 -10.85 0.99
N ILE A 74 -5.59 -9.93 1.94
CA ILE A 74 -6.92 -9.73 2.53
C ILE A 74 -7.95 -9.39 1.44
N ASP A 75 -9.19 -9.84 1.64
CA ASP A 75 -10.29 -9.33 0.85
C ASP A 75 -10.78 -7.99 1.43
N THR A 76 -11.09 -7.06 0.52
CA THR A 76 -11.50 -5.70 0.88
C THR A 76 -13.01 -5.54 0.92
N GLU A 77 -13.77 -6.48 0.34
CA GLU A 77 -15.24 -6.57 0.46
C GLU A 77 -15.65 -7.25 1.77
N LYS A 78 -14.92 -8.28 2.16
CA LYS A 78 -15.13 -9.01 3.41
C LYS A 78 -13.81 -9.03 4.15
N VAL A 79 -13.67 -8.12 5.13
CA VAL A 79 -12.41 -7.86 5.85
C VAL A 79 -11.77 -9.11 6.48
N GLU A 80 -12.56 -10.17 6.72
CA GLU A 80 -12.09 -11.45 7.26
C GLU A 80 -11.69 -12.49 6.19
N ASP A 81 -12.09 -12.27 4.94
CA ASP A 81 -11.78 -13.15 3.82
C ASP A 81 -10.37 -12.88 3.29
N GLU A 82 -9.87 -13.83 2.50
CA GLU A 82 -8.51 -13.87 2.01
C GLU A 82 -8.51 -14.45 0.60
N ARG A 83 -7.83 -13.75 -0.31
CA ARG A 83 -7.56 -14.22 -1.67
C ARG A 83 -6.09 -14.62 -1.75
N TYR A 84 -5.82 -15.83 -2.22
CA TYR A 84 -4.45 -16.35 -2.31
C TYR A 84 -4.23 -17.19 -3.55
N GLY A 85 -2.97 -17.37 -3.95
CA GLY A 85 -2.60 -18.10 -5.16
C GLY A 85 -1.25 -17.65 -5.72
N LYS A 86 -0.89 -18.17 -6.90
CA LYS A 86 0.25 -17.65 -7.66
C LYS A 86 0.00 -16.19 -8.00
N LEU A 87 1.02 -15.35 -7.83
CA LEU A 87 0.87 -13.94 -8.12
C LEU A 87 0.63 -13.71 -9.61
N THR A 88 -0.48 -13.05 -9.90
CA THR A 88 -0.84 -12.52 -11.21
C THR A 88 -1.71 -11.27 -11.00
N VAL A 89 -2.39 -10.78 -12.03
CA VAL A 89 -3.36 -9.69 -11.91
C VAL A 89 -4.54 -10.10 -10.99
N GLY A 90 -5.30 -9.12 -10.50
CA GLY A 90 -6.54 -9.39 -9.75
C GLY A 90 -6.41 -9.35 -8.23
N TYR A 91 -5.19 -9.20 -7.68
CA TYR A 91 -4.97 -8.96 -6.25
C TYR A 91 -5.06 -7.47 -5.86
N GLY A 92 -5.59 -6.61 -6.77
CA GLY A 92 -5.96 -5.22 -6.48
C GLY A 92 -7.17 -5.09 -5.54
N ALA A 93 -7.69 -3.87 -5.34
CA ALA A 93 -8.92 -3.63 -4.60
C ALA A 93 -10.10 -4.45 -5.17
N SER A 94 -10.94 -5.01 -4.30
CA SER A 94 -12.02 -5.94 -4.67
C SER A 94 -13.09 -5.29 -5.57
N GLY A 95 -13.88 -6.14 -6.23
CA GLY A 95 -15.02 -5.77 -7.08
C GLY A 95 -14.89 -6.19 -8.55
N LEU A 96 -13.68 -6.40 -9.08
CA LEU A 96 -13.43 -6.92 -10.42
C LEU A 96 -12.04 -7.59 -10.45
N SER A 97 -11.90 -8.74 -11.11
CA SER A 97 -10.62 -9.44 -11.40
C SER A 97 -9.60 -8.62 -12.20
N THR A 98 -9.90 -7.34 -12.41
CA THR A 98 -9.23 -6.43 -13.33
C THR A 98 -8.41 -5.36 -12.63
N LYS A 99 -8.30 -5.36 -11.29
CA LYS A 99 -7.47 -4.37 -10.59
C LYS A 99 -6.13 -4.93 -10.14
N ILE A 100 -5.14 -4.06 -10.12
CA ILE A 100 -3.76 -4.33 -9.73
C ILE A 100 -3.24 -3.22 -8.83
N GLY A 101 -2.32 -3.57 -7.96
CA GLY A 101 -1.52 -2.65 -7.17
C GLY A 101 -0.02 -2.88 -7.35
N PRO A 102 0.80 -2.30 -6.46
CA PRO A 102 2.24 -2.45 -6.51
C PRO A 102 2.69 -3.90 -6.31
N GLU A 103 1.84 -4.79 -5.78
CA GLU A 103 2.18 -6.21 -5.60
C GLU A 103 2.60 -6.89 -6.89
N LEU A 104 1.97 -6.54 -8.02
CA LEU A 104 2.23 -7.20 -9.29
C LEU A 104 3.64 -6.89 -9.79
N ALA A 105 3.98 -5.61 -9.92
CA ALA A 105 5.31 -5.18 -10.34
C ALA A 105 6.36 -5.65 -9.32
N PHE A 106 6.10 -5.49 -8.02
CA PHE A 106 7.02 -5.94 -6.98
C PHE A 106 7.33 -7.43 -7.12
N GLY A 107 6.31 -8.29 -7.26
CA GLY A 107 6.51 -9.72 -7.39
C GLY A 107 7.21 -10.15 -8.69
N ILE A 108 6.86 -9.53 -9.82
CA ILE A 108 7.53 -9.77 -11.11
C ILE A 108 9.03 -9.51 -11.02
N TYR A 109 9.43 -8.44 -10.35
CA TYR A 109 10.85 -8.07 -10.24
C TYR A 109 11.56 -8.80 -9.10
N VAL A 110 10.91 -9.01 -7.96
CA VAL A 110 11.56 -9.69 -6.83
C VAL A 110 11.94 -11.11 -7.21
N GLN A 111 11.15 -11.86 -7.99
CA GLN A 111 11.56 -13.20 -8.44
C GLN A 111 12.76 -13.20 -9.41
N LYS A 112 13.01 -12.09 -10.11
CA LYS A 112 14.18 -11.93 -11.01
C LYS A 112 15.46 -11.69 -10.21
N TYR A 113 15.34 -10.94 -9.10
CA TYR A 113 16.48 -10.55 -8.28
C TYR A 113 16.74 -11.51 -7.10
N VAL A 114 15.69 -12.15 -6.60
CA VAL A 114 15.73 -13.06 -5.46
C VAL A 114 15.59 -14.46 -6.02
N ASN A 115 16.72 -15.15 -6.19
CA ASN A 115 16.77 -16.53 -6.66
C ASN A 115 16.31 -17.53 -5.59
N ARG A 116 15.12 -17.32 -5.01
CA ARG A 116 14.48 -18.11 -3.95
C ARG A 116 12.95 -18.10 -4.16
N PRO A 117 12.20 -19.07 -3.62
CA PRO A 117 10.74 -18.96 -3.57
C PRO A 117 10.31 -17.73 -2.76
N VAL A 118 9.20 -17.11 -3.17
CA VAL A 118 8.68 -15.88 -2.57
C VAL A 118 7.22 -16.01 -2.19
N LEU A 119 6.86 -15.47 -1.02
CA LEU A 119 5.48 -15.26 -0.59
C LEU A 119 5.26 -13.78 -0.27
N LEU A 120 4.23 -13.20 -0.86
CA LEU A 120 3.75 -11.87 -0.51
C LEU A 120 2.58 -11.99 0.48
N ILE A 121 2.57 -11.18 1.53
CA ILE A 121 1.45 -11.03 2.46
C ILE A 121 0.94 -9.59 2.35
N LYS A 122 -0.26 -9.40 1.82
CA LYS A 122 -0.82 -8.08 1.52
C LYS A 122 -1.97 -7.73 2.46
N THR A 123 -1.77 -6.70 3.27
CA THR A 123 -2.68 -6.21 4.31
C THR A 123 -2.97 -4.73 4.11
N SER A 124 -3.88 -4.42 3.21
CA SER A 124 -4.15 -3.03 2.78
C SER A 124 -5.62 -2.67 2.73
N TRP A 125 -5.99 -1.54 3.32
CA TRP A 125 -7.38 -1.08 3.44
C TRP A 125 -7.56 0.36 2.98
N GLY A 126 -8.51 0.60 2.08
CA GLY A 126 -8.86 1.93 1.58
C GLY A 126 -9.31 2.85 2.71
N GLY A 127 -8.92 4.13 2.63
CA GLY A 127 -9.39 5.14 3.56
C GLY A 127 -8.92 4.97 5.00
N LYS A 128 -7.74 4.36 5.22
CA LYS A 128 -7.14 4.18 6.55
C LYS A 128 -5.96 5.10 6.79
N SER A 129 -5.87 5.61 8.01
CA SER A 129 -4.83 6.53 8.45
C SER A 129 -3.82 5.88 9.39
N LEU A 130 -2.62 6.47 9.46
CA LEU A 130 -1.62 6.12 10.46
C LEU A 130 -1.99 6.70 11.82
N HIS A 131 -2.51 7.94 11.87
CA HIS A 131 -2.85 8.58 13.13
C HIS A 131 -3.94 7.84 13.94
N THR A 132 -4.82 7.05 13.29
CA THR A 132 -5.88 6.28 13.99
C THR A 132 -5.84 4.80 13.66
N ASP A 133 -6.08 4.42 12.40
CA ASP A 133 -6.39 3.03 12.05
C ASP A 133 -5.19 2.10 12.25
N PHE A 134 -4.02 2.51 11.76
CA PHE A 134 -2.75 1.80 11.89
C PHE A 134 -1.89 2.30 13.05
N ARG A 135 -2.46 3.11 13.96
CA ARG A 135 -1.69 3.64 15.10
C ARG A 135 -1.14 2.47 15.93
N PRO A 136 0.18 2.35 16.07
CA PRO A 136 0.80 1.23 16.79
C PRO A 136 0.59 1.39 18.30
N PRO A 137 0.54 0.30 19.07
CA PRO A 137 0.37 0.33 20.52
C PRO A 137 1.35 1.28 21.24
N SER A 138 2.64 1.27 20.88
CA SER A 138 3.65 2.10 21.56
C SER A 138 3.53 3.60 21.30
N ALA A 139 2.76 4.03 20.29
CA ALA A 139 2.43 5.45 20.09
C ALA A 139 1.32 5.93 21.06
N GLY A 140 0.74 5.02 21.85
CA GLY A 140 -0.37 5.32 22.76
C GLY A 140 -1.69 5.64 22.04
N PRO A 141 -2.75 5.99 22.78
CA PRO A 141 -4.04 6.35 22.20
C PRO A 141 -3.94 7.62 21.33
N TYR A 142 -4.92 7.82 20.44
CA TYR A 142 -5.03 9.07 19.70
C TYR A 142 -5.26 10.25 20.66
N LYS A 143 -4.45 11.30 20.54
CA LYS A 143 -4.56 12.52 21.35
C LYS A 143 -5.21 13.62 20.54
N PHE A 144 -6.31 14.17 21.08
CA PHE A 144 -6.96 15.35 20.51
C PHE A 144 -6.16 16.61 20.82
N ASN A 145 -5.98 17.47 19.83
CA ASN A 145 -5.35 18.78 20.05
C ASN A 145 -6.36 19.82 20.58
N GLU A 146 -5.85 20.95 21.07
CA GLU A 146 -6.67 22.01 21.67
C GLU A 146 -7.73 22.56 20.72
N LYS A 147 -7.42 22.70 19.41
CA LYS A 147 -8.38 23.18 18.40
C LYS A 147 -9.56 22.20 18.28
N GLN A 148 -9.29 20.90 18.28
CA GLN A 148 -10.32 19.86 18.30
C GLN A 148 -11.15 19.91 19.58
N LEU A 149 -10.50 19.94 20.75
CA LEU A 149 -11.20 19.99 22.03
C LEU A 149 -12.08 21.23 22.17
N LYS A 150 -11.61 22.40 21.71
CA LYS A 150 -12.41 23.64 21.68
C LYS A 150 -13.63 23.49 20.78
N LYS A 151 -13.47 22.90 19.58
CA LYS A 151 -14.58 22.63 18.67
C LYS A 151 -15.63 21.70 19.30
N LEU A 152 -15.20 20.58 19.87
CA LEU A 152 -16.10 19.63 20.53
C LEU A 152 -16.88 20.28 21.68
N ARG A 153 -16.20 21.09 22.52
CA ARG A 153 -16.85 21.86 23.59
C ARG A 153 -17.92 22.80 23.06
N SER A 154 -17.64 23.50 21.96
CA SER A 154 -18.60 24.45 21.35
C SER A 154 -19.82 23.77 20.72
N GLN A 155 -19.71 22.50 20.35
CA GLN A 155 -20.80 21.72 19.76
C GLN A 155 -21.69 21.04 20.82
N GLY A 156 -21.36 21.17 22.11
CA GLY A 156 -22.06 20.48 23.18
C GLY A 156 -21.77 18.97 23.23
N ASP A 157 -20.72 18.51 22.52
CA ASP A 157 -20.40 17.09 22.42
C ASP A 157 -19.86 16.53 23.75
N SER A 158 -20.23 15.30 24.07
CA SER A 158 -19.60 14.55 25.16
C SER A 158 -18.17 14.16 24.78
N ILE A 159 -17.20 14.96 25.22
CA ILE A 159 -15.77 14.73 24.98
C ILE A 159 -15.37 13.32 25.44
N ARG A 160 -15.90 12.87 26.58
CA ARG A 160 -15.63 11.53 27.12
C ARG A 160 -16.10 10.42 26.19
N GLN A 161 -17.30 10.55 25.62
CA GLN A 161 -17.82 9.57 24.67
C GLN A 161 -16.99 9.56 23.38
N ILE A 162 -16.69 10.74 22.83
CA ILE A 162 -15.87 10.86 21.61
C ILE A 162 -14.47 10.27 21.81
N GLN A 163 -13.84 10.51 22.95
CA GLN A 163 -12.56 9.90 23.27
C GLN A 163 -12.66 8.38 23.39
N THR A 164 -13.73 7.88 24.01
CA THR A 164 -13.99 6.43 24.11
C THR A 164 -14.13 5.79 22.73
N ASP A 165 -14.97 6.37 21.88
CA ASP A 165 -15.21 5.88 20.51
C ASP A 165 -13.93 5.95 19.66
N LYS A 166 -13.14 7.02 19.84
CA LYS A 166 -11.87 7.18 19.13
C LYS A 166 -10.84 6.15 19.58
N ASN A 167 -10.75 5.89 20.88
CA ASN A 167 -9.85 4.88 21.44
C ASN A 167 -10.19 3.48 20.94
N GLN A 168 -11.48 3.13 20.85
CA GLN A 168 -11.92 1.84 20.29
C GLN A 168 -11.52 1.64 18.83
N LYS A 169 -11.43 2.73 18.04
CA LYS A 169 -11.00 2.68 16.64
C LYS A 169 -9.48 2.70 16.48
N THR A 170 -8.77 3.16 17.51
CA THR A 170 -7.32 3.36 17.45
C THR A 170 -6.60 2.01 17.37
N GLY A 171 -5.72 1.87 16.38
CA GLY A 171 -4.91 0.68 16.15
C GLY A 171 -5.70 -0.53 15.64
N LYS A 172 -7.00 -0.44 15.35
CA LYS A 172 -7.79 -1.59 14.89
C LYS A 172 -7.16 -2.27 13.67
N TYR A 173 -6.70 -1.51 12.70
CA TYR A 173 -6.12 -2.05 11.46
C TYR A 173 -4.67 -2.48 11.61
N TYR A 174 -3.94 -1.90 12.58
CA TYR A 174 -2.65 -2.44 13.01
C TYR A 174 -2.80 -3.89 13.51
N HIS A 175 -3.75 -4.13 14.42
CA HIS A 175 -3.97 -5.48 14.96
C HIS A 175 -4.50 -6.46 13.91
N LEU A 176 -5.40 -6.01 13.01
CA LEU A 176 -5.86 -6.86 11.90
C LEU A 176 -4.72 -7.24 10.95
N MET A 177 -3.79 -6.31 10.67
CA MET A 177 -2.59 -6.58 9.88
C MET A 177 -1.72 -7.66 10.53
N ILE A 178 -1.34 -7.48 11.81
CA ILE A 178 -0.52 -8.46 12.53
C ILE A 178 -1.22 -9.82 12.59
N LYS A 179 -2.50 -9.86 12.94
CA LYS A 179 -3.31 -11.09 12.97
C LYS A 179 -3.33 -11.82 11.63
N HIS A 180 -3.44 -11.10 10.52
CA HIS A 180 -3.42 -11.71 9.19
C HIS A 180 -2.04 -12.27 8.84
N ILE A 181 -0.96 -11.53 9.15
CA ILE A 181 0.41 -12.01 8.95
C ILE A 181 0.62 -13.31 9.73
N GLU A 182 0.27 -13.34 11.02
CA GLU A 182 0.37 -14.55 11.84
C GLU A 182 -0.48 -15.72 11.30
N LYS A 183 -1.70 -15.44 10.83
CA LYS A 183 -2.58 -16.46 10.20
C LYS A 183 -1.88 -17.12 9.02
N VAL A 184 -1.23 -16.33 8.16
CA VAL A 184 -0.49 -16.83 7.00
C VAL A 184 0.73 -17.63 7.43
N LEU A 185 1.55 -17.10 8.35
CA LEU A 185 2.78 -17.75 8.81
C LEU A 185 2.51 -19.10 9.51
N LYS A 186 1.39 -19.24 10.22
CA LYS A 186 0.97 -20.49 10.87
C LYS A 186 0.62 -21.60 9.88
N ASN A 187 0.23 -21.27 8.65
CA ASN A 187 -0.16 -22.27 7.64
C ASN A 187 0.22 -21.82 6.21
N ILE A 188 1.53 -21.71 5.96
CA ILE A 188 2.08 -21.29 4.66
C ILE A 188 1.71 -22.28 3.55
N LYS A 189 1.73 -23.60 3.80
CA LYS A 189 1.45 -24.62 2.78
C LYS A 189 0.06 -24.52 2.15
N ARG A 190 -0.93 -24.00 2.89
CA ARG A 190 -2.25 -23.70 2.34
C ARG A 190 -2.17 -22.70 1.18
N ILE A 191 -1.27 -21.72 1.29
CA ILE A 191 -1.09 -20.67 0.30
C ILE A 191 -0.07 -21.09 -0.73
N TYR A 192 1.09 -21.62 -0.34
CA TYR A 192 2.17 -22.06 -1.23
C TYR A 192 2.38 -23.58 -1.05
N PRO A 193 1.67 -24.45 -1.80
CA PRO A 193 1.70 -25.90 -1.58
C PRO A 193 3.09 -26.54 -1.70
N ALA A 194 3.93 -26.01 -2.59
CA ALA A 194 5.30 -26.47 -2.81
C ALA A 194 6.32 -25.90 -1.80
N TYR A 195 5.88 -25.18 -0.76
CA TYR A 195 6.75 -24.67 0.30
C TYR A 195 7.42 -25.82 1.05
N ASP A 196 8.76 -25.77 1.10
CA ASP A 196 9.57 -26.66 1.92
C ASP A 196 9.59 -26.21 3.38
N ILE A 197 8.89 -26.95 4.25
CA ILE A 197 8.87 -26.68 5.69
C ILE A 197 10.27 -26.83 6.29
N MET A 198 11.09 -27.75 5.77
CA MET A 198 12.42 -28.01 6.31
C MET A 198 13.38 -26.86 6.04
N SER A 199 13.24 -26.18 4.89
CA SER A 199 14.01 -24.99 4.54
C SER A 199 13.59 -23.74 5.32
N GLY A 200 12.40 -23.74 5.95
CA GLY A 200 11.88 -22.60 6.71
C GLY A 200 11.61 -21.35 5.86
N TYR A 201 11.32 -20.24 6.54
CA TYR A 201 11.08 -18.93 5.90
C TYR A 201 11.87 -17.80 6.56
N GLU A 202 11.95 -16.66 5.87
CA GLU A 202 12.51 -15.41 6.36
C GLU A 202 11.59 -14.24 6.00
N LEU A 203 11.18 -13.46 7.00
CA LEU A 203 10.55 -12.15 6.76
C LEU A 203 11.62 -11.18 6.23
N SER A 204 11.59 -10.97 4.92
CA SER A 204 12.68 -10.34 4.16
C SER A 204 12.46 -8.84 3.94
N GLY A 205 11.25 -8.33 4.15
CA GLY A 205 11.00 -6.91 4.11
C GLY A 205 9.53 -6.53 4.31
N PHE A 206 9.33 -5.28 4.70
CA PHE A 206 8.04 -4.66 4.89
C PHE A 206 7.92 -3.43 3.99
N ILE A 207 6.91 -3.41 3.13
CA ILE A 207 6.63 -2.33 2.19
C ILE A 207 5.39 -1.59 2.70
N TRP A 208 5.61 -0.35 3.13
CA TRP A 208 4.58 0.54 3.62
C TRP A 208 4.20 1.57 2.56
N PHE A 209 2.94 1.58 2.12
CA PHE A 209 2.43 2.60 1.21
C PHE A 209 1.08 3.16 1.65
N GLN A 210 1.16 4.21 2.46
CA GLN A 210 0.06 4.93 3.08
C GLN A 210 0.40 6.41 3.17
N GLY A 211 -0.59 7.28 3.35
CA GLY A 211 -0.32 8.65 3.78
C GLY A 211 -1.38 9.66 3.40
N TRP A 212 -2.16 9.41 2.33
CA TRP A 212 -3.17 10.36 1.84
C TRP A 212 -4.10 10.86 2.96
N ASN A 213 -4.64 9.93 3.76
CA ASN A 213 -5.61 10.27 4.79
C ASN A 213 -5.00 11.12 5.92
N ASP A 214 -3.73 10.91 6.24
CA ASP A 214 -3.02 11.77 7.19
C ASP A 214 -2.75 13.15 6.57
N MET A 215 -2.31 13.19 5.31
CA MET A 215 -2.06 14.46 4.62
C MET A 215 -3.32 15.34 4.58
N VAL A 216 -4.48 14.77 4.23
CA VAL A 216 -5.72 15.55 4.06
C VAL A 216 -6.44 15.86 5.38
N ASP A 217 -6.07 15.26 6.51
CA ASP A 217 -6.72 15.49 7.80
C ASP A 217 -6.23 16.79 8.48
N GLN A 218 -6.98 17.88 8.27
CA GLN A 218 -6.75 19.18 8.94
C GLN A 218 -7.04 19.14 10.44
N SER A 219 -7.85 18.18 10.89
CA SER A 219 -8.23 18.09 12.30
C SER A 219 -7.06 17.57 13.11
N THR A 220 -6.41 16.51 12.63
CA THR A 220 -5.22 15.94 13.24
C THR A 220 -3.98 16.82 12.98
N TYR A 221 -3.84 17.37 11.77
CA TYR A 221 -2.69 18.19 11.37
C TYR A 221 -3.12 19.62 11.05
N PRO A 222 -3.48 20.44 12.07
CA PRO A 222 -4.04 21.77 11.86
C PRO A 222 -3.02 22.80 11.35
N ASP A 223 -1.74 22.52 11.50
CA ASP A 223 -0.63 23.36 11.05
C ASP A 223 0.07 22.75 9.82
N ARG A 224 -0.62 21.86 9.09
CA ARG A 224 -0.14 21.31 7.83
C ARG A 224 0.27 22.41 6.85
N GLY A 225 1.37 22.17 6.13
CA GLY A 225 1.97 23.15 5.23
C GLY A 225 2.89 24.17 5.92
N LYS A 226 3.01 24.13 7.25
CA LYS A 226 4.09 24.83 7.98
C LYS A 226 5.22 23.85 8.32
N PRO A 227 6.44 24.34 8.58
CA PRO A 227 7.51 23.51 9.16
C PRO A 227 7.02 22.79 10.41
N GLY A 228 7.32 21.49 10.52
CA GLY A 228 6.88 20.65 11.65
C GLY A 228 5.40 20.24 11.63
N GLY A 229 4.60 20.69 10.66
CA GLY A 229 3.15 20.46 10.63
C GLY A 229 2.70 18.98 10.53
N TYR A 230 3.65 18.06 10.30
CA TYR A 230 3.44 16.62 10.21
C TYR A 230 4.40 15.80 11.09
N ASP A 231 5.07 16.41 12.08
CA ASP A 231 6.03 15.72 12.95
C ASP A 231 5.40 14.53 13.69
N GLU A 232 4.12 14.63 14.07
CA GLU A 232 3.40 13.52 14.70
C GLU A 232 3.20 12.33 13.74
N TYR A 233 3.16 12.55 12.42
CA TYR A 233 3.18 11.46 11.44
C TYR A 233 4.50 10.70 11.50
N THR A 234 5.63 11.44 11.49
CA THR A 234 6.97 10.85 11.62
C THR A 234 7.11 10.10 12.94
N ASN A 235 6.69 10.71 14.05
CA ASN A 235 6.73 10.11 15.37
C ASN A 235 5.94 8.79 15.39
N THR A 236 4.69 8.81 14.92
CA THR A 236 3.83 7.62 14.87
C THR A 236 4.42 6.55 13.95
N LEU A 237 5.02 6.93 12.81
CA LEU A 237 5.64 5.98 11.88
C LEU A 237 6.90 5.33 12.47
N ASN A 238 7.68 6.06 13.27
CA ASN A 238 8.81 5.48 14.00
C ASN A 238 8.34 4.42 15.00
N HIS A 239 7.28 4.70 15.77
CA HIS A 239 6.64 3.71 16.64
C HIS A 239 6.12 2.51 15.85
N PHE A 240 5.55 2.74 14.66
CA PHE A 240 4.98 1.68 13.84
C PHE A 240 6.05 0.70 13.38
N ILE A 241 7.19 1.21 12.91
CA ILE A 241 8.32 0.38 12.50
C ILE A 241 8.83 -0.47 13.68
N ARG A 242 9.00 0.13 14.86
CA ARG A 242 9.46 -0.59 16.07
C ARG A 242 8.46 -1.67 16.50
N ASP A 243 7.18 -1.35 16.50
CA ASP A 243 6.14 -2.26 16.95
C ASP A 243 5.97 -3.44 15.98
N VAL A 244 6.00 -3.21 14.66
CA VAL A 244 5.97 -4.30 13.68
C VAL A 244 7.18 -5.23 13.88
N ARG A 245 8.38 -4.67 14.07
CA ARG A 245 9.59 -5.46 14.30
C ARG A 245 9.51 -6.30 15.58
N ARG A 246 8.99 -5.70 16.66
CA ARG A 246 8.79 -6.39 17.94
C ARG A 246 7.76 -7.50 17.81
N ASP A 247 6.58 -7.19 17.28
CA ASP A 247 5.45 -8.12 17.24
C ASP A 247 5.71 -9.28 16.28
N LEU A 248 6.45 -9.05 15.18
CA LEU A 248 6.92 -10.10 14.27
C LEU A 248 8.23 -10.76 14.72
N GLN A 249 8.84 -10.29 15.81
CA GLN A 249 10.11 -10.79 16.36
C GLN A 249 11.28 -10.75 15.37
N VAL A 250 11.32 -9.71 14.51
CA VAL A 250 12.40 -9.48 13.54
C VAL A 250 12.97 -8.08 13.74
N PRO A 251 13.91 -7.88 14.69
CA PRO A 251 14.38 -6.55 15.11
C PRO A 251 15.02 -5.73 13.97
N ASN A 252 15.56 -6.41 12.95
CA ASN A 252 16.20 -5.78 11.79
C ASN A 252 15.39 -5.95 10.50
N LEU A 253 14.06 -6.15 10.58
CA LEU A 253 13.21 -6.29 9.41
C LEU A 253 13.39 -5.06 8.50
N PRO A 254 13.85 -5.22 7.24
CA PRO A 254 13.98 -4.12 6.30
C PRO A 254 12.65 -3.45 6.02
N PHE A 255 12.62 -2.12 5.97
CA PHE A 255 11.41 -1.35 5.66
C PHE A 255 11.62 -0.50 4.41
N ILE A 256 10.60 -0.50 3.54
CA ILE A 256 10.51 0.39 2.39
C ILE A 256 9.27 1.25 2.56
N ILE A 257 9.45 2.57 2.58
CA ILE A 257 8.36 3.54 2.66
C ILE A 257 8.13 4.12 1.26
N GLY A 258 6.97 3.82 0.68
CA GLY A 258 6.46 4.50 -0.51
C GLY A 258 5.99 5.91 -0.15
N VAL A 259 6.81 6.91 -0.43
CA VAL A 259 6.51 8.32 -0.17
C VAL A 259 5.46 8.79 -1.16
N MET A 260 4.40 9.43 -0.67
CA MET A 260 3.22 9.78 -1.46
C MET A 260 3.56 10.69 -2.65
N GLY A 261 3.28 10.21 -3.87
CA GLY A 261 3.64 10.89 -5.11
C GLY A 261 2.59 11.81 -5.71
N VAL A 262 1.43 11.99 -5.07
CA VAL A 262 0.29 12.72 -5.66
C VAL A 262 0.68 14.13 -6.08
N GLY A 263 0.33 14.49 -7.32
CA GLY A 263 0.65 15.77 -7.93
C GLY A 263 2.06 15.86 -8.52
N GLY A 264 2.91 14.85 -8.33
CA GLY A 264 4.27 14.83 -8.86
C GLY A 264 5.24 15.75 -8.12
N PRO A 265 6.43 16.01 -8.68
CA PRO A 265 7.47 16.82 -8.07
C PRO A 265 6.98 18.26 -7.83
N VAL A 266 7.16 18.78 -6.61
CA VAL A 266 6.61 20.08 -6.19
C VAL A 266 7.21 21.25 -6.97
N ASP A 267 8.46 21.12 -7.40
CA ASP A 267 9.16 22.05 -8.29
C ASP A 267 8.52 22.19 -9.68
N LYS A 268 7.71 21.21 -10.11
CA LYS A 268 6.97 21.24 -11.37
C LYS A 268 5.53 21.76 -11.25
N TYR A 269 5.15 22.31 -10.10
CA TYR A 269 3.76 22.72 -9.86
C TYR A 269 3.40 23.98 -10.65
N GLY A 270 2.30 23.89 -11.39
CA GLY A 270 1.66 25.05 -12.01
C GLY A 270 0.93 25.94 -10.99
N THR A 271 0.43 27.08 -11.45
CA THR A 271 -0.23 28.10 -10.60
C THR A 271 -1.31 27.50 -9.68
N ASP A 272 -2.19 26.65 -10.20
CA ASP A 272 -3.31 26.08 -9.43
C ASP A 272 -2.87 25.08 -8.36
N GLN A 273 -1.67 24.49 -8.53
CA GLN A 273 -1.11 23.49 -7.64
C GLN A 273 -0.25 24.11 -6.53
N LYS A 274 0.21 25.35 -6.69
CA LYS A 274 1.09 26.02 -5.72
C LYS A 274 0.51 26.05 -4.31
N ARG A 275 -0.82 26.14 -4.16
CA ARG A 275 -1.50 26.09 -2.86
C ARG A 275 -1.27 24.79 -2.07
N TYR A 276 -0.85 23.71 -2.74
CA TYR A 276 -0.55 22.42 -2.13
C TYR A 276 0.95 22.17 -1.96
N ALA A 277 1.81 23.06 -2.45
CA ALA A 277 3.25 22.84 -2.52
C ALA A 277 3.85 22.53 -1.15
N ASP A 278 3.57 23.37 -0.15
CA ASP A 278 4.14 23.20 1.19
C ASP A 278 3.52 22.03 1.95
N ILE A 279 2.23 21.77 1.72
CA ILE A 279 1.54 20.59 2.27
C ILE A 279 2.20 19.31 1.76
N HIS A 280 2.36 19.18 0.44
CA HIS A 280 2.95 17.99 -0.17
C HIS A 280 4.43 17.86 0.20
N ARG A 281 5.19 18.97 0.18
CA ARG A 281 6.61 18.97 0.57
C ARG A 281 6.79 18.53 2.02
N GLY A 282 6.11 19.19 2.95
CA GLY A 282 6.20 18.89 4.38
C GLY A 282 5.75 17.47 4.71
N PHE A 283 4.69 16.98 4.05
CA PHE A 283 4.22 15.61 4.27
C PHE A 283 5.22 14.58 3.74
N ARG A 284 5.75 14.75 2.53
CA ARG A 284 6.76 13.84 1.95
C ARG A 284 8.04 13.81 2.77
N GLN A 285 8.48 14.95 3.29
CA GLN A 285 9.60 15.03 4.24
C GLN A 285 9.32 14.22 5.50
N SER A 286 8.13 14.36 6.08
CA SER A 286 7.72 13.63 7.30
C SER A 286 7.60 12.12 7.07
N MET A 287 7.11 11.69 5.89
CA MET A 287 7.14 10.28 5.49
C MET A 287 8.56 9.73 5.33
N SER A 288 9.51 10.58 4.90
CA SER A 288 10.89 10.16 4.63
C SER A 288 11.78 10.17 5.86
N ALA A 289 11.45 10.99 6.86
CA ALA A 289 12.24 11.21 8.06
C ALA A 289 12.63 9.93 8.83
N PRO A 290 11.81 8.86 8.91
CA PRO A 290 12.25 7.62 9.56
C PRO A 290 13.54 7.03 8.98
N ALA A 291 13.78 7.15 7.67
CA ALA A 291 15.02 6.65 7.06
C ALA A 291 16.30 7.39 7.50
N LEU A 292 16.14 8.55 8.14
CA LEU A 292 17.24 9.37 8.66
C LEU A 292 17.50 9.13 10.16
N VAL A 293 16.61 8.42 10.85
CA VAL A 293 16.80 8.08 12.27
C VAL A 293 18.03 7.17 12.40
N PRO A 294 18.99 7.44 13.30
CA PRO A 294 20.21 6.63 13.42
C PRO A 294 19.96 5.13 13.60
N GLU A 295 18.98 4.77 14.41
CA GLU A 295 18.50 3.38 14.63
C GLU A 295 18.08 2.67 13.34
N PHE A 296 17.62 3.41 12.34
CA PHE A 296 17.01 2.89 11.10
C PHE A 296 17.92 2.99 9.88
N LYS A 297 19.10 3.61 10.04
CA LYS A 297 20.03 3.89 8.95
C LYS A 297 20.42 2.62 8.20
N GLY A 298 20.24 2.62 6.88
CA GLY A 298 20.56 1.49 5.99
C GLY A 298 19.50 0.38 5.94
N ASN A 299 18.61 0.30 6.92
CA ASN A 299 17.57 -0.73 7.01
C ASN A 299 16.17 -0.21 6.63
N VAL A 300 15.90 1.07 6.87
CA VAL A 300 14.70 1.77 6.37
C VAL A 300 15.08 2.59 5.14
N LYS A 301 14.39 2.38 4.02
CA LYS A 301 14.59 3.10 2.76
C LYS A 301 13.30 3.74 2.28
N VAL A 302 13.43 4.79 1.48
CA VAL A 302 12.29 5.52 0.90
C VAL A 302 12.27 5.35 -0.61
N VAL A 303 11.06 5.27 -1.17
CA VAL A 303 10.81 5.36 -2.61
C VAL A 303 9.97 6.59 -2.86
N LEU A 304 10.57 7.58 -3.52
CA LEU A 304 9.95 8.86 -3.87
C LEU A 304 9.02 8.67 -5.07
N THR A 305 7.77 8.28 -4.81
CA THR A 305 6.85 7.92 -5.90
C THR A 305 6.43 9.11 -6.76
N GLU A 306 6.65 10.35 -6.29
CA GLU A 306 6.47 11.56 -7.10
C GLU A 306 7.34 11.60 -8.35
N LYS A 307 8.48 10.88 -8.36
CA LYS A 307 9.37 10.81 -9.51
C LYS A 307 8.79 10.01 -10.67
N TYR A 308 7.77 9.19 -10.41
CA TYR A 308 7.07 8.37 -11.40
C TYR A 308 5.69 8.95 -11.75
N TRP A 309 5.46 10.23 -11.43
CA TRP A 309 4.24 10.94 -11.81
C TRP A 309 4.28 11.30 -13.30
N ASP A 310 3.27 10.86 -14.05
CA ASP A 310 3.15 11.17 -15.47
C ASP A 310 2.72 12.65 -15.66
N SER A 311 3.70 13.50 -15.92
CA SER A 311 3.47 14.94 -16.14
C SER A 311 2.72 15.23 -17.42
N GLN A 312 2.90 14.42 -18.47
CA GLN A 312 2.21 14.62 -19.74
C GLN A 312 0.72 14.30 -19.58
N LEU A 313 0.39 13.18 -18.95
CA LEU A 313 -1.00 12.82 -18.65
C LEU A 313 -1.64 13.83 -17.69
N ALA A 314 -0.90 14.31 -16.70
CA ALA A 314 -1.38 15.36 -15.79
C ALA A 314 -1.72 16.66 -16.54
N GLU A 315 -0.86 17.10 -17.46
CA GLU A 315 -1.12 18.27 -18.29
C GLU A 315 -2.34 18.08 -19.20
N LEU A 316 -2.45 16.92 -19.85
CA LEU A 316 -3.61 16.56 -20.67
C LEU A 316 -4.91 16.57 -19.85
N SER A 317 -4.87 16.05 -18.63
CA SER A 317 -6.01 16.08 -17.70
C SER A 317 -6.41 17.52 -17.35
N LEU A 318 -5.45 18.40 -17.08
CA LEU A 318 -5.71 19.82 -16.82
C LEU A 318 -6.35 20.52 -18.02
N ARG A 319 -5.83 20.32 -19.24
CA ARG A 319 -6.41 20.87 -20.47
C ARG A 319 -7.83 20.37 -20.68
N MET A 320 -8.08 19.07 -20.49
CA MET A 320 -9.39 18.45 -20.59
C MET A 320 -10.39 19.03 -19.57
N ASN A 321 -9.96 19.31 -18.34
CA ASN A 321 -10.82 19.92 -17.32
C ASN A 321 -11.21 21.35 -17.69
N LYS A 322 -10.28 22.17 -18.21
CA LYS A 322 -10.58 23.52 -18.72
C LYS A 322 -11.60 23.49 -19.86
N ILE A 323 -11.47 22.54 -20.78
CA ILE A 323 -12.46 22.34 -21.86
C ILE A 323 -13.83 22.01 -21.27
N LYS A 324 -13.91 21.09 -20.30
CA LYS A 324 -15.17 20.72 -19.63
C LYS A 324 -15.81 21.90 -18.89
N GLU A 325 -15.03 22.73 -18.23
CA GLU A 325 -15.52 23.94 -17.55
C GLU A 325 -16.07 24.97 -18.55
N ASN A 326 -15.35 25.22 -19.64
CA ASN A 326 -15.81 26.11 -20.71
C ASN A 326 -17.12 25.60 -21.34
N LEU A 327 -17.22 24.29 -21.61
CA LEU A 327 -18.45 23.67 -22.11
C LEU A 327 -19.61 23.82 -21.13
N LYS A 328 -19.36 23.68 -19.82
CA LYS A 328 -20.38 23.92 -18.79
C LYS A 328 -20.84 25.38 -18.77
N ARG A 329 -19.92 26.33 -18.93
CA ARG A 329 -20.25 27.77 -18.97
C ARG A 329 -21.10 28.11 -20.19
N LEU A 330 -20.67 27.69 -21.38
CA LEU A 330 -21.41 27.93 -22.63
C LEU A 330 -22.82 27.32 -22.63
N ARG A 331 -23.03 26.19 -21.94
CA ARG A 331 -24.37 25.60 -21.75
C ARG A 331 -25.26 26.40 -20.82
N LYS A 332 -24.69 27.08 -19.82
CA LYS A 332 -25.45 27.95 -18.91
C LYS A 332 -25.82 29.28 -19.56
N GLU A 333 -24.99 29.79 -20.46
CA GLU A 333 -25.27 31.05 -21.20
C GLU A 333 -26.32 30.88 -22.32
N LYS A 334 -26.66 29.64 -22.69
CA LYS A 334 -27.69 29.30 -23.69
C LYS A 334 -29.08 29.03 -23.10
N ASN A 335 -29.21 28.93 -21.78
CA ASN A 335 -30.47 28.70 -21.06
C ASN A 335 -30.90 29.97 -20.32
#